data_AF-C2FUI2-F1
#
_entry.id   AF-C2FUI2-F1
#
_cell.length_a   1.000
_cell.length_b   1.000
_cell.length_c   1.000
_cell.angle_alpha   90.00
_cell.angle_beta   90.00
_cell.angle_gamma   90.00
#
_symmetry.space_group_name_H-M   'P 1'
#
loop_
_entity.id
_entity.type
_entity.pdbx_description
1 polymer ?
#
loop_
_entity_poly.entity_id
_entity_poly.type
_entity_poly.pdbx_seq_one_letter_code
_entity_poly.pdbx_strand_id
1 'polypeptide(L)'
;MIISDKNKYIMDNELFFEQVRQLLDNNKTVKIPVTGTSMLPFLKPADHVVLQKVFGPDLRCGNIVLATWNNTYILHRIVWKEVGGKRIRLAGDGNLVQVENICLSDILAVAGMACRGEKKINIDSTLYTYMGLMWYRLRFIRRVCSKIRKLLKERK
;
A
#
# COMPACT_ATOMS: atom_id res chain seq x y z
N MET A 1 -0.54 27.30 -7.10
CA MET A 1 0.71 28.07 -7.27
C MET A 1 1.86 27.08 -7.21
N ILE A 2 2.56 26.84 -8.32
CA ILE A 2 3.66 25.87 -8.39
C ILE A 2 4.94 26.63 -8.06
N ILE A 3 5.52 26.37 -6.88
CA ILE A 3 6.83 26.92 -6.51
C ILE A 3 7.87 25.90 -6.98
N SER A 4 8.73 26.32 -7.91
CA SER A 4 9.78 25.51 -8.51
C SER A 4 11.10 25.76 -7.77
N ASP A 5 11.58 24.75 -7.06
CA ASP A 5 13.00 24.62 -6.70
C ASP A 5 13.53 23.34 -7.35
N LYS A 6 14.70 23.45 -7.97
CA LYS A 6 15.31 22.44 -8.86
C LYS A 6 15.16 21.02 -8.28
N ASN A 7 14.31 20.21 -8.93
CA ASN A 7 13.99 18.80 -8.64
C ASN A 7 13.00 18.45 -7.51
N LYS A 8 12.24 19.38 -6.94
CA LYS A 8 11.15 19.02 -6.02
C LYS A 8 9.91 19.88 -6.20
N TYR A 9 8.93 19.35 -6.92
CA TYR A 9 7.61 19.95 -7.04
C TYR A 9 6.78 19.60 -5.81
N ILE A 10 6.42 20.59 -5.02
CA ILE A 10 5.38 20.45 -3.99
C ILE A 10 4.04 20.58 -4.72
N MET A 11 3.45 19.44 -5.03
CA MET A 11 2.14 19.35 -5.68
C MET A 11 1.09 18.98 -4.65
N ASP A 12 -0.13 19.45 -4.84
CA ASP A 12 -1.28 18.92 -4.10
C ASP A 12 -1.39 17.41 -4.34
N ASN A 13 -1.70 16.65 -3.29
CA ASN A 13 -1.85 15.21 -3.37
C ASN A 13 -2.91 14.83 -4.41
N GLU A 14 -4.01 15.59 -4.50
CA GLU A 14 -5.07 15.32 -5.47
C GLU A 14 -4.56 15.46 -6.92
N LEU A 15 -3.96 16.61 -7.26
CA LEU A 15 -3.35 16.85 -8.57
C LEU A 15 -2.27 15.82 -8.92
N PHE A 16 -1.46 15.41 -7.94
CA PHE A 16 -0.45 14.37 -8.14
C PHE A 16 -1.07 13.04 -8.53
N PHE A 17 -2.09 12.59 -7.78
CA PHE A 17 -2.73 11.31 -8.06
C PHE A 17 -3.64 11.35 -9.30
N GLU A 18 -4.15 12.51 -9.70
CA GLU A 18 -4.80 12.70 -11.01
C GLU A 18 -3.83 12.43 -12.15
N GLN A 19 -2.61 12.98 -12.10
CA GLN A 19 -1.57 12.70 -13.10
C GLN A 19 -1.18 11.22 -13.10
N VAL A 20 -1.01 10.63 -11.91
CA VAL A 20 -0.75 9.18 -11.78
C VAL A 20 -1.86 8.38 -12.47
N ARG A 21 -3.12 8.74 -12.23
CA ARG A 21 -4.29 8.07 -12.85
C ARG A 21 -4.26 8.19 -14.37
N GLN A 22 -4.02 9.38 -14.91
CA GLN A 22 -3.92 9.60 -16.36
C GLN A 22 -2.80 8.76 -17.01
N LEU A 23 -1.65 8.66 -16.34
CA LEU A 23 -0.54 7.84 -16.83
C LEU A 23 -0.91 6.34 -16.80
N LEU A 24 -1.53 5.88 -15.71
CA LEU A 24 -2.00 4.50 -15.59
C LEU A 24 -3.05 4.17 -16.65
N ASP A 25 -4.00 5.06 -16.93
CA ASP A 25 -5.03 4.90 -17.96
C ASP A 25 -4.43 4.75 -19.37
N ASN A 26 -3.27 5.35 -19.61
CA ASN A 26 -2.48 5.17 -20.84
C ASN A 26 -1.59 3.91 -20.83
N ASN A 27 -1.84 2.96 -19.91
CA ASN A 27 -1.04 1.75 -19.69
C ASN A 27 0.45 2.03 -19.41
N LYS A 28 0.79 3.22 -18.93
CA LYS A 28 2.16 3.55 -18.52
C LYS A 28 2.40 3.10 -17.09
N THR A 29 3.63 2.69 -16.84
CA THR A 29 4.10 2.37 -15.50
C THR A 29 4.49 3.66 -14.77
N VAL A 30 4.04 3.83 -13.53
CA VAL A 30 4.28 5.04 -12.74
C VAL A 30 5.08 4.70 -11.49
N LYS A 31 6.12 5.49 -11.20
CA LYS A 31 6.91 5.33 -9.98
C LYS A 31 6.51 6.40 -8.98
N ILE A 32 6.02 5.98 -7.81
CA ILE A 32 5.63 6.90 -6.73
C ILE A 32 6.45 6.66 -5.46
N PRO A 33 6.76 7.69 -4.68
CA PRO A 33 7.40 7.52 -3.38
C PRO A 33 6.40 6.94 -2.36
N VAL A 34 6.88 6.07 -1.49
CA VAL A 34 6.13 5.57 -0.33
C VAL A 34 6.22 6.59 0.79
N THR A 35 5.07 6.98 1.31
CA THR A 35 4.94 7.92 2.42
C THR A 35 4.36 7.23 3.66
N GLY A 36 4.73 7.71 4.84
CA GLY A 36 4.20 7.21 6.10
C GLY A 36 4.73 5.84 6.53
N THR A 37 4.09 5.25 7.52
CA THR A 37 4.54 4.03 8.21
C THR A 37 3.58 2.85 8.06
N SER A 38 2.48 3.03 7.32
CA SER A 38 1.41 2.03 7.20
C SER A 38 1.85 0.74 6.52
N MET A 39 2.88 0.78 5.68
CA MET A 39 3.42 -0.38 4.95
C MET A 39 4.69 -0.98 5.57
N LEU A 40 5.07 -0.55 6.78
CA LEU A 40 6.15 -1.18 7.50
C LEU A 40 5.78 -2.61 7.92
N PRO A 41 6.74 -3.56 7.94
CA PRO A 41 8.17 -3.38 7.70
C PRO A 41 8.60 -3.53 6.22
N PHE A 42 7.68 -3.87 5.31
CA PHE A 42 8.01 -4.27 3.94
C PHE A 42 8.40 -3.09 3.06
N LEU A 43 7.63 -2.00 3.12
CA LEU A 43 7.94 -0.74 2.45
C LEU A 43 8.25 0.34 3.49
N LYS A 44 9.35 1.06 3.28
CA LYS A 44 9.83 2.12 4.17
C LYS A 44 9.57 3.50 3.54
N PRO A 45 9.49 4.56 4.35
CA PRO A 45 9.57 5.92 3.84
C PRO A 45 10.79 6.07 2.92
N ALA A 46 10.62 6.79 1.81
CA ALA A 46 11.60 6.98 0.74
C ALA A 46 11.87 5.78 -0.19
N ASP A 47 11.30 4.60 0.09
CA ASP A 47 11.18 3.57 -0.95
C ASP A 47 10.27 4.09 -2.07
N HIS A 48 10.49 3.65 -3.30
CA HIS A 48 9.62 3.99 -4.41
C HIS A 48 8.94 2.74 -4.94
N VAL A 49 7.63 2.78 -5.12
CA VAL A 49 6.89 1.67 -5.72
C VAL A 49 6.60 1.94 -7.19
N VAL A 50 6.66 0.89 -7.97
CA VAL A 50 6.38 0.88 -9.39
C VAL A 50 4.97 0.33 -9.58
N LEU A 51 4.07 1.22 -9.97
CA LEU A 51 2.65 0.96 -10.18
C LEU A 51 2.38 0.65 -11.64
N GLN A 52 1.55 -0.38 -11.86
CA GLN A 52 1.06 -0.75 -13.18
C GLN A 52 -0.46 -0.90 -13.12
N LYS A 53 -1.13 -0.49 -14.20
CA LYS A 53 -2.55 -0.75 -14.39
C LYS A 53 -2.77 -2.27 -14.36
N VAL A 54 -3.75 -2.72 -13.59
CA VAL A 54 -4.10 -4.13 -13.46
C VAL A 54 -5.58 -4.32 -13.74
N PHE A 55 -5.93 -5.42 -14.40
CA PHE A 55 -7.31 -5.80 -14.64
C PHE A 55 -7.79 -6.67 -13.47
N GLY A 56 -9.03 -6.43 -13.01
CA GLY A 56 -9.61 -7.08 -11.83
C GLY A 56 -9.43 -8.60 -11.65
N PRO A 57 -9.41 -9.46 -12.69
CA PRO A 57 -9.14 -10.89 -12.52
C PRO A 57 -7.71 -11.21 -12.08
N ASP A 58 -6.73 -10.36 -12.36
CA ASP A 58 -5.31 -10.62 -12.03
C ASP A 58 -4.96 -10.32 -10.57
N LEU A 59 -5.86 -9.65 -9.84
CA LEU A 59 -5.67 -9.27 -8.46
C LEU A 59 -5.85 -10.45 -7.50
N ARG A 60 -4.79 -10.74 -6.74
CA ARG A 60 -4.69 -11.84 -5.76
C ARG A 60 -4.53 -11.30 -4.34
N CYS A 61 -4.93 -12.12 -3.37
CA CYS A 61 -4.60 -11.84 -1.98
C CYS A 61 -3.08 -11.77 -1.79
N GLY A 62 -2.64 -10.75 -1.07
CA GLY A 62 -1.23 -10.46 -0.82
C GLY A 62 -0.64 -9.41 -1.75
N ASN A 63 -1.28 -9.06 -2.87
CA ASN A 63 -0.78 -7.96 -3.70
C ASN A 63 -0.91 -6.61 -2.98
N ILE A 64 0.03 -5.70 -3.24
CA ILE A 64 -0.04 -4.32 -2.79
C ILE A 64 -0.69 -3.51 -3.91
N VAL A 65 -1.73 -2.76 -3.59
CA VAL A 65 -2.50 -1.99 -4.57
C VAL A 65 -2.60 -0.53 -4.16
N LEU A 66 -2.62 0.35 -5.16
CA LEU A 66 -3.06 1.72 -5.00
C LEU A 66 -4.58 1.75 -5.20
N ALA A 67 -5.31 2.23 -4.20
CA ALA A 67 -6.76 2.32 -4.21
C ALA A 67 -7.22 3.68 -3.68
N THR A 68 -8.47 4.01 -3.96
CA THR A 68 -9.17 5.15 -3.34
C THR A 68 -10.04 4.66 -2.18
N TRP A 69 -9.95 5.35 -1.05
CA TRP A 69 -10.78 5.09 0.13
C TRP A 69 -11.12 6.41 0.81
N ASN A 70 -12.41 6.70 0.98
CA ASN A 70 -12.91 7.98 1.53
C ASN A 70 -12.25 9.22 0.89
N ASN A 71 -12.23 9.29 -0.45
CA ASN A 71 -11.60 10.37 -1.23
C ASN A 71 -10.10 10.53 -1.03
N THR A 72 -9.44 9.59 -0.35
CA THR A 72 -7.99 9.58 -0.18
C THR A 72 -7.36 8.42 -0.93
N TYR A 73 -6.13 8.61 -1.39
CA TYR A 73 -5.34 7.56 -2.05
C TYR A 73 -4.55 6.77 -1.01
N ILE A 74 -4.73 5.45 -1.02
CA ILE A 74 -4.08 4.54 -0.08
C ILE A 74 -3.31 3.46 -0.84
N LEU A 75 -2.14 3.10 -0.32
CA LEU A 75 -1.31 2.01 -0.84
C LEU A 75 -1.26 0.91 0.21
N HIS A 76 -2.07 -0.14 0.06
CA HIS A 76 -2.22 -1.19 1.05
C HIS A 76 -2.25 -2.60 0.43
N ARG A 77 -2.11 -3.62 1.27
CA ARG A 77 -2.12 -5.01 0.84
C ARG A 77 -3.54 -5.57 0.81
N ILE A 78 -3.87 -6.32 -0.24
CA ILE A 78 -5.10 -7.11 -0.30
C ILE A 78 -4.98 -8.24 0.71
N VAL A 79 -5.82 -8.22 1.75
CA VAL A 79 -5.81 -9.27 2.79
C VAL A 79 -6.95 -10.26 2.64
N TRP A 80 -8.00 -9.87 1.91
CA TRP A 80 -9.16 -10.71 1.64
C TRP A 80 -9.91 -10.24 0.40
N LYS A 81 -10.51 -11.17 -0.33
CA LYS A 81 -11.37 -10.93 -1.50
C LYS A 81 -12.65 -11.75 -1.37
N GLU A 82 -13.77 -11.16 -1.72
CA GLU A 82 -15.06 -11.83 -1.73
C GLU A 82 -15.15 -12.85 -2.87
N VAL A 83 -15.89 -13.94 -2.64
CA VAL A 83 -16.21 -14.91 -3.70
C VAL A 83 -17.11 -14.21 -4.73
N GLY A 84 -16.64 -14.11 -5.98
CA GLY A 84 -17.29 -13.28 -7.02
C GLY A 84 -16.64 -11.91 -7.22
N GLY A 85 -15.66 -11.53 -6.38
CA GLY A 85 -14.68 -10.48 -6.69
C GLY A 85 -15.14 -9.03 -6.58
N LYS A 86 -16.35 -8.75 -6.08
CA LYS A 86 -16.88 -7.38 -5.99
C LYS A 86 -16.26 -6.60 -4.83
N ARG A 87 -16.11 -7.23 -3.66
CA ARG A 87 -15.57 -6.61 -2.45
C ARG A 87 -14.17 -7.11 -2.12
N ILE A 88 -13.32 -6.17 -1.71
CA ILE A 88 -11.93 -6.41 -1.33
C ILE A 88 -11.69 -5.74 0.02
N ARG A 89 -10.88 -6.38 0.85
CA ARG A 89 -10.35 -5.77 2.07
C ARG A 89 -8.87 -5.50 1.91
N LEU A 90 -8.50 -4.26 2.19
CA LEU A 90 -7.13 -3.80 2.26
C LEU A 90 -6.72 -3.63 3.72
N ALA A 91 -5.42 -3.77 3.97
CA ALA A 91 -4.82 -3.34 5.22
C ALA A 91 -3.36 -2.93 4.98
N GLY A 92 -2.92 -1.90 5.72
CA GLY A 92 -1.50 -1.60 5.86
C GLY A 92 -0.78 -2.66 6.69
N ASP A 93 0.42 -3.08 6.28
CA ASP A 93 1.23 -4.07 6.99
C ASP A 93 1.60 -3.63 8.44
N GLY A 94 1.72 -2.33 8.65
CA GLY A 94 1.98 -1.67 9.93
C GLY A 94 0.72 -1.43 10.78
N ASN A 95 -0.46 -1.48 10.17
CA ASN A 95 -1.72 -1.21 10.86
C ASN A 95 -2.16 -2.41 11.71
N LEU A 96 -2.38 -2.17 13.00
CA LEU A 96 -2.78 -3.23 13.96
C LEU A 96 -4.30 -3.47 14.01
N VAL A 97 -5.09 -2.51 13.56
CA VAL A 97 -6.56 -2.52 13.73
C VAL A 97 -7.29 -2.19 12.43
N GLN A 98 -6.86 -1.12 11.75
CA GLN A 98 -7.54 -0.61 10.56
C GLN A 98 -7.56 -1.63 9.41
N VAL A 99 -8.71 -1.76 8.78
CA VAL A 99 -8.96 -2.57 7.58
C VAL A 99 -9.91 -1.75 6.72
N GLU A 100 -9.53 -1.51 5.47
CA GLU A 100 -10.33 -0.75 4.51
C GLU A 100 -11.14 -1.70 3.65
N ASN A 101 -12.45 -1.50 3.59
CA ASN A 101 -13.33 -2.25 2.70
C ASN A 101 -13.58 -1.39 1.47
N ILE A 102 -13.25 -1.92 0.29
CA ILE A 102 -13.38 -1.23 -0.99
C ILE A 102 -14.01 -2.14 -2.04
N CYS A 103 -14.51 -1.53 -3.11
CA CYS A 103 -14.92 -2.23 -4.31
C CYS A 103 -13.71 -2.44 -5.25
N LEU A 104 -13.81 -3.44 -6.13
CA LEU A 104 -12.82 -3.67 -7.17
C LEU A 104 -12.61 -2.44 -8.07
N SER A 105 -13.67 -1.65 -8.28
CA SER A 105 -13.65 -0.39 -9.04
C SER A 105 -12.76 0.69 -8.43
N ASP A 106 -12.50 0.61 -7.14
CA ASP A 106 -11.76 1.65 -6.40
C ASP A 106 -10.25 1.43 -6.48
N ILE A 107 -9.82 0.31 -7.07
CA ILE A 107 -8.41 -0.03 -7.29
C ILE A 107 -7.93 0.61 -8.58
N LEU A 108 -6.83 1.37 -8.49
CA LEU A 108 -6.23 2.08 -9.60
C LEU A 108 -5.09 1.29 -10.24
N ALA A 109 -4.25 0.66 -9.42
CA ALA A 109 -3.04 -0.02 -9.86
C ALA A 109 -2.53 -1.06 -8.86
N VAL A 110 -1.71 -1.99 -9.36
CA VAL A 110 -0.92 -2.91 -8.54
C VAL A 110 0.53 -2.45 -8.46
N ALA A 111 1.14 -2.61 -7.29
CA ALA A 111 2.57 -2.37 -7.08
C ALA A 111 3.33 -3.69 -7.27
N GLY A 112 4.06 -3.80 -8.38
CA GLY A 112 4.81 -5.02 -8.72
C GLY A 112 6.26 -5.02 -8.20
N MET A 113 6.88 -3.84 -8.19
CA MET A 113 8.27 -3.66 -7.76
C MET A 113 8.40 -2.49 -6.81
N ALA A 114 9.38 -2.57 -5.91
CA ALA A 114 9.82 -1.46 -5.09
C ALA A 114 11.33 -1.21 -5.28
N CYS A 115 11.74 0.05 -5.23
CA CYS A 115 13.13 0.48 -5.24
C CYS A 115 13.48 1.03 -3.86
N ARG A 116 14.46 0.42 -3.18
CA ARG A 116 15.07 0.93 -1.96
C ARG A 116 16.46 1.46 -2.28
N GLY A 117 16.55 2.76 -2.56
CA GLY A 117 17.73 3.33 -3.22
C GLY A 117 17.94 2.65 -4.59
N GLU A 118 19.11 2.06 -4.78
CA GLU A 118 19.46 1.31 -6.00
C GLU A 118 18.94 -0.13 -6.01
N LYS A 119 18.54 -0.67 -4.85
CA LYS A 119 18.09 -2.06 -4.75
C LYS A 119 16.66 -2.21 -5.25
N LYS A 120 16.45 -3.07 -6.25
CA LYS A 120 15.13 -3.47 -6.73
C LYS A 120 14.62 -4.66 -5.90
N ILE A 121 13.39 -4.56 -5.42
CA ILE A 121 12.69 -5.55 -4.60
C ILE A 121 11.45 -5.97 -5.37
N ASN A 122 11.30 -7.27 -5.64
CA ASN A 122 10.09 -7.81 -6.27
C ASN A 122 9.03 -8.10 -5.19
N ILE A 123 8.10 -7.17 -5.02
CA ILE A 123 7.04 -7.22 -4.01
C ILE A 123 5.83 -8.07 -4.44
N ASP A 124 5.73 -8.41 -5.72
CA ASP A 124 4.68 -9.30 -6.26
C ASP A 124 5.06 -10.79 -6.20
N SER A 125 6.30 -11.10 -5.83
CA SER A 125 6.72 -12.50 -5.68
C SER A 125 5.87 -13.24 -4.64
N THR A 126 5.59 -14.52 -4.90
CA THR A 126 4.76 -15.39 -4.04
C THR A 126 5.25 -15.41 -2.58
N LEU A 127 6.57 -15.32 -2.39
CA LEU A 127 7.16 -15.26 -1.05
C LEU A 127 6.78 -13.96 -0.33
N TYR A 128 6.94 -12.80 -0.96
CA TYR A 128 6.62 -11.50 -0.35
C TYR A 128 5.13 -11.33 -0.08
N THR A 129 4.28 -11.78 -1.00
CA THR A 129 2.83 -11.77 -0.83
C THR A 129 2.41 -12.67 0.34
N TYR A 130 2.97 -13.88 0.44
CA TYR A 130 2.73 -14.78 1.56
C TYR A 130 3.24 -14.23 2.90
N MET A 131 4.48 -13.71 2.94
CA MET A 131 5.05 -13.12 4.15
C MET A 131 4.21 -11.94 4.64
N GLY A 132 3.73 -11.10 3.71
CA GLY A 132 2.81 -10.01 4.03
C GLY A 132 1.48 -10.48 4.63
N LEU A 133 0.86 -11.51 4.04
CA LEU A 133 -0.37 -12.11 4.58
C LEU A 133 -0.14 -12.75 5.96
N MET A 134 0.99 -13.43 6.16
CA MET A 134 1.35 -14.00 7.46
C MET A 134 1.58 -12.90 8.50
N TRP A 135 2.26 -11.81 8.12
CA TRP A 135 2.44 -10.63 8.97
C TRP A 135 1.13 -9.96 9.37
N TYR A 136 0.16 -9.92 8.45
CA TYR A 136 -1.20 -9.48 8.73
C TYR A 136 -1.89 -10.41 9.73
N ARG A 137 -1.80 -11.73 9.59
CA ARG A 137 -2.38 -12.68 10.57
C ARG A 137 -1.76 -12.52 11.97
N LEU A 138 -0.45 -12.30 12.05
CA LEU A 138 0.27 -12.05 13.30
C LEU A 138 -0.09 -10.70 13.95
N ARG A 139 -0.89 -9.84 13.32
CA ARG A 139 -1.31 -8.54 13.90
C ARG A 139 -2.01 -8.69 15.24
N PHE A 140 -2.77 -9.77 15.45
CA PHE A 140 -3.50 -9.99 16.70
C PHE A 140 -2.50 -10.17 17.87
N ILE A 141 -1.47 -10.99 17.65
CA ILE A 141 -0.38 -11.19 18.62
C ILE A 141 0.36 -9.86 18.85
N ARG A 142 0.72 -9.14 17.78
CA ARG A 142 1.39 -7.83 17.89
C ARG A 142 0.57 -6.83 18.71
N ARG A 143 -0.76 -6.82 18.54
CA ARG A 143 -1.67 -5.97 19.32
C ARG A 143 -1.67 -6.33 20.80
N VAL A 144 -1.71 -7.62 21.14
CA VAL A 144 -1.65 -8.10 22.53
C VAL A 144 -0.30 -7.75 23.15
N CYS A 145 0.81 -8.04 22.48
CA CYS A 145 2.16 -7.72 22.96
C CYS A 145 2.35 -6.21 23.18
N SER A 146 1.82 -5.37 22.29
CA SER A 146 1.88 -3.91 22.44
C SER A 146 1.14 -3.43 23.69
N LYS A 147 -0.05 -3.99 23.98
CA LYS A 147 -0.78 -3.69 25.22
C LYS A 147 -0.01 -4.15 26.47
N ILE A 148 0.53 -5.36 26.46
CA ILE A 148 1.30 -5.89 27.59
C ILE A 148 2.53 -5.03 27.87
N ARG A 149 3.29 -4.62 26.85
CA ARG A 149 4.44 -3.73 27.02
C ARG A 149 4.04 -2.38 27.62
N LYS A 150 2.89 -1.83 27.22
CA LYS A 150 2.39 -0.57 27.78
C LYS A 150 2.07 -0.74 29.28
N LEU A 151 1.38 -1.82 29.66
CA LEU A 151 1.07 -2.13 31.06
C LEU A 151 2.33 -2.36 31.92
N LEU A 152 3.36 -3.00 31.36
CA LEU A 152 4.64 -3.19 32.05
C LEU A 152 5.44 -1.89 32.20
N LYS A 153 5.27 -0.93 31.27
CA LYS A 153 5.92 0.38 31.33
C LYS A 153 5.23 1.34 32.30
N GLU A 154 3.91 1.20 32.50
CA GLU A 154 3.14 1.99 33.47
C GLU A 154 3.28 1.48 34.92
N ARG A 155 3.85 0.28 35.12
CA ARG A 155 4.13 -0.29 36.46
C ARG A 155 5.56 -0.03 36.98
N LYS A 156 6.40 0.65 36.19
CA LYS A 156 7.72 1.15 36.61
C LYS A 156 7.65 2.65 36.79
#